data_AF-A0A4Q3RQW5-F1
#
_entry.id   AF-A0A4Q3RQW5-F1
#
_cell.length_a   1.000
_cell.length_b   1.000
_cell.length_c   1.000
_cell.angle_alpha   90.00
_cell.angle_beta   90.00
_cell.angle_gamma   90.00
#
_symmetry.space_group_name_H-M   'P 1'
#
loop_
_entity.id
_entity.type
_entity.pdbx_description
1 polymer ?
#
loop_
_entity_poly.entity_id
_entity_poly.type
_entity_poly.pdbx_seq_one_letter_code
_entity_poly.pdbx_strand_id
1 'polypeptide(L)'
;MISQKHKRYTTGDWNVFTPRYMPGDSLMEHLTFALKYEGIDLALLKKLFQKLESSEITALVAREPTGQYSRKTWFLYEWLMDKKLDLPDLITGNYVDLVDETIQFASGNQPEISKRHRIRNNLPGTRDFCPLIRKTLVLEEYMKLDLPQKIKNIIGRIHPDVMARTAAFLLLKDSKASYAIEGERPPQKNYGELFEDGVEIAGVGLSDPVQLFEVSDQEMDVEKARARICELRKVDLPPRIIQGQV
;
A
#
# COMPACT_ATOMS: atom_id res chain seq x y z
N MET A 1 20.92 13.26 4.11
CA MET A 1 22.14 14.05 3.77
C MET A 1 22.39 15.09 4.86
N ILE A 2 23.65 15.37 5.22
CA ILE A 2 23.98 16.41 6.20
C ILE A 2 24.62 17.59 5.46
N SER A 3 24.04 18.78 5.62
CA SER A 3 24.55 20.02 5.03
C SER A 3 25.40 20.77 6.04
N GLN A 4 26.43 21.47 5.57
CA GLN A 4 27.21 22.42 6.38
C GLN A 4 26.38 23.64 6.82
N LYS A 5 25.21 23.87 6.21
CA LYS A 5 24.30 24.96 6.56
C LYS A 5 23.37 24.54 7.71
N HIS A 6 23.16 25.43 8.68
CA HIS A 6 22.27 25.23 9.83
C HIS A 6 20.77 25.36 9.48
N LYS A 7 20.33 24.76 8.37
CA LYS A 7 18.91 24.72 7.99
C LYS A 7 18.50 23.30 7.65
N ARG A 8 17.42 22.82 8.27
CA ARG A 8 16.73 21.59 7.86
C ARG A 8 15.80 21.93 6.70
N TYR A 9 15.90 21.18 5.62
CA TYR A 9 15.01 21.35 4.47
C TYR A 9 14.88 20.02 3.72
N THR A 10 13.78 19.88 2.99
CA THR A 10 13.53 18.75 2.10
C THR A 10 13.64 19.26 0.67
N THR A 11 14.33 18.53 -0.21
CA THR A 11 14.49 18.89 -1.62
C THR A 11 14.31 17.65 -2.48
N GLY A 12 13.17 17.56 -3.17
CA GLY A 12 12.77 16.33 -3.86
C GLY A 12 12.76 15.16 -2.87
N ASP A 13 13.53 14.12 -3.17
CA ASP A 13 13.65 12.91 -2.34
C ASP A 13 14.63 13.06 -1.16
N TRP A 14 15.28 14.21 -1.00
CA TRP A 14 16.33 14.40 0.00
C TRP A 14 15.82 15.10 1.25
N ASN A 15 16.00 14.46 2.40
CA ASN A 15 15.99 15.13 3.69
C ASN A 15 17.40 15.60 4.05
N VAL A 16 17.55 16.93 4.15
CA VAL A 16 18.82 17.58 4.48
C VAL A 16 18.78 18.02 5.95
N PHE A 17 19.69 17.44 6.74
CA PHE A 17 19.86 17.71 8.16
C PHE A 17 21.03 18.68 8.38
N THR A 18 21.03 19.36 9.52
CA THR A 18 22.13 20.26 9.92
C THR A 18 23.31 19.46 10.48
N PRO A 19 24.52 20.06 10.61
CA PRO A 19 25.70 19.35 11.11
C PRO A 19 25.53 18.77 12.52
N ARG A 20 24.60 19.32 13.31
CA ARG A 20 24.28 18.83 14.65
C ARG A 20 23.73 17.39 14.66
N TYR A 21 23.17 16.94 13.54
CA TYR A 21 22.63 15.59 13.41
C TYR A 21 23.64 14.60 12.83
N MET A 22 24.91 15.00 12.66
CA MET A 22 25.94 14.10 12.19
C MET A 22 26.13 12.98 13.22
N PRO A 23 25.87 11.71 12.84
CA PRO A 23 26.26 10.59 13.68
C PRO A 23 27.79 10.61 13.81
N GLY A 24 28.32 10.15 14.94
CA GLY A 24 29.75 9.89 15.03
C GLY A 24 30.13 8.64 14.23
N ASP A 25 31.39 8.22 14.34
CA ASP A 25 31.99 7.20 13.47
C ASP A 25 31.59 5.76 13.85
N SER A 26 30.65 5.57 14.79
CA SER A 26 30.20 4.26 15.24
C SER A 26 29.01 3.76 14.44
N LEU A 27 29.01 2.46 14.09
CA LEU A 27 27.88 1.80 13.44
C LEU A 27 26.56 2.00 14.20
N MET A 28 26.59 1.95 15.53
CA MET A 28 25.38 2.16 16.34
C MET A 28 24.83 3.58 16.26
N GLU A 29 25.69 4.57 16.07
CA GLU A 29 25.27 5.96 15.94
C GLU A 29 24.62 6.18 14.56
N HIS A 30 25.17 5.59 13.51
CA HIS A 30 24.56 5.57 12.18
C HIS A 30 23.20 4.84 12.19
N LEU A 31 23.11 3.67 12.83
CA LEU A 31 21.85 2.93 12.97
C LEU A 31 20.81 3.72 13.78
N THR A 32 21.24 4.36 14.87
CA THR A 32 20.38 5.23 15.67
C THR A 32 19.87 6.40 14.85
N PHE A 33 20.72 7.03 14.04
CA PHE A 33 20.32 8.11 13.14
C PHE A 33 19.25 7.65 12.13
N ALA A 34 19.49 6.52 11.45
CA ALA A 34 18.58 5.97 10.46
C ALA A 34 17.20 5.66 11.08
N LEU A 35 17.19 4.89 12.18
CA LEU A 35 15.96 4.50 12.88
C LEU A 35 15.18 5.69 13.46
N LYS A 36 15.88 6.78 13.81
CA LYS A 36 15.29 7.97 14.42
C LYS A 36 14.72 8.95 13.40
N TYR A 37 15.37 9.12 12.25
CA TYR A 37 15.06 10.22 11.34
C TYR A 37 14.62 9.78 9.95
N GLU A 38 15.01 8.58 9.50
CA GLU A 38 14.70 8.08 8.15
C GLU A 38 13.61 6.99 8.18
N GLY A 39 13.41 6.38 9.34
CA GLY A 39 12.52 5.25 9.55
C GLY A 39 13.23 3.91 9.31
N ILE A 40 12.45 2.83 9.31
CA ILE A 40 12.94 1.47 9.12
C ILE A 40 12.94 1.14 7.63
N ASP A 41 14.07 0.66 7.13
CA ASP A 41 14.19 0.01 5.82
C ASP A 41 14.68 -1.43 6.04
N LEU A 42 13.76 -2.40 5.93
CA LEU A 42 14.06 -3.80 6.22
C LEU A 42 15.01 -4.41 5.20
N ALA A 43 14.95 -3.98 3.94
CA ALA A 43 15.81 -4.52 2.89
C ALA A 43 17.27 -4.07 3.12
N LEU A 44 17.46 -2.78 3.41
CA LEU A 44 18.77 -2.23 3.73
C LEU A 44 19.34 -2.87 5.01
N LEU A 45 18.54 -2.93 6.08
CA LEU A 45 18.97 -3.52 7.35
C LEU A 45 19.32 -4.99 7.20
N LYS A 46 18.54 -5.77 6.46
CA LYS A 46 18.85 -7.19 6.21
C LYS A 46 20.17 -7.34 5.46
N LYS A 47 20.43 -6.52 4.43
CA LYS A 47 21.69 -6.54 3.69
C LYS A 47 22.88 -6.12 4.54
N LEU A 48 22.69 -5.15 5.42
CA LEU A 48 23.70 -4.72 6.38
C LEU A 48 24.02 -5.85 7.38
N PHE A 49 23.00 -6.45 8.00
CA PHE A 49 23.17 -7.53 8.97
C PHE A 49 23.76 -8.81 8.36
N GLN A 50 23.60 -9.03 7.06
CA GLN A 50 24.28 -10.12 6.34
C GLN A 50 25.80 -9.91 6.19
N LYS A 51 26.29 -8.68 6.37
CA LYS A 51 27.73 -8.34 6.29
C LYS A 51 28.43 -8.29 7.64
N LEU A 52 27.68 -8.36 8.72
CA LEU A 52 28.17 -8.24 10.09
C LEU A 52 28.13 -9.59 10.78
N GLU A 53 29.10 -9.84 11.63
CA GLU A 53 29.10 -11.03 12.47
C GLU A 53 28.16 -10.84 13.66
N SER A 54 27.55 -11.93 14.15
CA SER A 54 26.62 -11.84 15.29
C SER A 54 27.30 -11.28 16.55
N SER A 55 28.59 -11.56 16.74
CA SER A 55 29.39 -11.06 17.86
C SER A 55 29.54 -9.54 17.82
N GLU A 56 29.63 -8.93 16.64
CA GLU A 56 29.72 -7.48 16.50
C GLU A 56 28.43 -6.81 16.95
N ILE A 57 27.27 -7.30 16.48
CA ILE A 57 25.96 -6.77 16.91
C ILE A 57 25.75 -6.99 18.40
N THR A 58 26.11 -8.16 18.93
CA THR A 58 26.06 -8.43 20.38
C THR A 58 26.88 -7.40 21.16
N ALA A 59 28.13 -7.15 20.75
CA ALA A 59 29.01 -6.20 21.42
C ALA A 59 28.47 -4.77 21.34
N LEU A 60 27.84 -4.39 20.23
CA LEU A 60 27.23 -3.08 20.03
C LEU A 60 26.01 -2.88 20.93
N VAL A 61 25.11 -3.86 21.01
CA VAL A 61 23.91 -3.81 21.88
C VAL A 61 24.31 -3.86 23.35
N ALA A 62 25.33 -4.65 23.72
CA ALA A 62 25.80 -4.79 25.10
C ALA A 62 26.33 -3.49 25.71
N ARG A 63 26.77 -2.51 24.90
CA ARG A 63 27.23 -1.20 25.40
C ARG A 63 26.09 -0.37 26.00
N GLU A 64 24.90 -0.44 25.40
CA GLU A 64 23.72 0.31 25.87
C GLU A 64 22.44 -0.55 25.72
N PRO A 65 22.27 -1.60 26.52
CA PRO A 65 21.20 -2.59 26.33
C PRO A 65 19.80 -2.03 26.63
N THR A 66 19.70 -1.00 27.47
CA THR A 66 18.43 -0.33 27.81
C THR A 66 18.02 0.74 26.81
N GLY A 67 18.95 1.17 25.95
CA GLY A 67 18.74 2.20 24.94
C GLY A 67 17.62 1.84 23.97
N GLN A 68 16.78 2.82 23.63
CA GLN A 68 15.63 2.60 22.73
C GLN A 68 16.08 2.02 21.37
N TYR A 69 17.11 2.61 20.78
CA TYR A 69 17.61 2.23 19.45
C TYR A 69 18.45 0.95 19.47
N SER A 70 19.17 0.68 20.56
CA SER A 70 19.84 -0.61 20.78
C SER A 70 18.84 -1.75 20.83
N ARG A 71 17.74 -1.57 21.58
CA ARG A 71 16.65 -2.55 21.63
C ARG A 71 16.02 -2.77 20.26
N LYS A 72 15.74 -1.69 19.51
CA LYS A 72 15.18 -1.80 18.15
C LYS A 72 16.11 -2.55 17.21
N THR A 73 17.40 -2.21 17.23
CA THR A 73 18.44 -2.87 16.44
C THR A 73 18.54 -4.35 16.79
N TRP A 74 18.55 -4.66 18.08
CA TRP A 74 18.60 -6.03 18.59
C TRP A 74 17.41 -6.84 18.09
N PHE A 75 16.17 -6.35 18.29
CA PHE A 75 14.97 -7.03 17.79
C PHE A 75 15.02 -7.20 16.26
N LEU A 76 15.36 -6.15 15.51
CA LEU A 76 15.41 -6.20 14.05
C LEU A 76 16.44 -7.20 13.53
N TYR A 77 17.58 -7.33 14.18
CA TYR A 77 18.59 -8.31 13.81
C TYR A 77 18.03 -9.73 13.96
N GLU A 78 17.51 -10.08 15.14
CA GLU A 78 16.97 -11.43 15.39
C GLU A 78 15.77 -11.72 14.52
N TRP A 79 14.91 -10.73 14.34
CA TRP A 79 13.72 -10.84 13.53
C TRP A 79 14.06 -10.96 12.04
N LEU A 80 15.09 -10.30 11.50
CA LEU A 80 15.43 -10.41 10.07
C LEU A 80 16.31 -11.62 9.75
N MET A 81 17.21 -11.97 10.66
CA MET A 81 18.21 -13.02 10.45
C MET A 81 17.78 -14.39 10.97
N ASP A 82 16.69 -14.44 11.74
CA ASP A 82 16.22 -15.65 12.44
C ASP A 82 17.27 -16.28 13.35
N LYS A 83 18.09 -15.43 13.98
CA LYS A 83 19.20 -15.84 14.84
C LYS A 83 19.10 -15.13 16.17
N LYS A 84 19.05 -15.89 17.24
CA LYS A 84 19.10 -15.36 18.60
C LYS A 84 20.54 -14.98 18.95
N LEU A 85 20.76 -13.72 19.32
CA LEU A 85 22.03 -13.23 19.83
C LEU A 85 22.26 -13.73 21.26
N ASP A 86 23.53 -13.96 21.59
CA ASP A 86 23.97 -14.33 22.94
C ASP A 86 23.95 -13.09 23.86
N LEU A 87 22.73 -12.72 24.28
CA LEU A 87 22.45 -11.60 25.18
C LEU A 87 21.37 -12.03 26.20
N PRO A 88 21.50 -11.62 27.47
CA PRO A 88 20.47 -11.86 28.46
C PRO A 88 19.21 -11.04 28.16
N ASP A 89 18.04 -11.62 28.43
CA ASP A 89 16.75 -10.97 28.22
C ASP A 89 16.61 -9.73 29.13
N LEU A 90 15.99 -8.65 28.61
CA LEU A 90 15.74 -7.44 29.39
C LEU A 90 14.61 -7.64 30.39
N ILE A 91 14.95 -7.54 31.68
CA ILE A 91 14.00 -7.68 32.78
C ILE A 91 13.30 -6.34 33.09
N THR A 92 13.96 -5.21 32.84
CA THR A 92 13.51 -3.86 33.24
C THR A 92 13.34 -2.91 32.04
N GLY A 93 12.51 -1.88 32.22
CA GLY A 93 12.28 -0.81 31.23
C GLY A 93 10.87 -0.77 30.64
N ASN A 94 10.57 0.23 29.83
CA ASN A 94 9.26 0.35 29.19
C ASN A 94 9.24 -0.37 27.83
N TYR A 95 8.05 -0.79 27.40
CA TYR A 95 7.85 -1.28 26.04
C TYR A 95 7.87 -0.11 25.05
N VAL A 96 8.56 -0.31 23.93
CA VAL A 96 8.74 0.69 22.88
C VAL A 96 8.21 0.14 21.57
N ASP A 97 7.50 0.96 20.81
CA ASP A 97 7.04 0.61 19.47
C ASP A 97 8.19 0.60 18.47
N LEU A 98 8.23 -0.43 17.63
CA LEU A 98 9.32 -0.64 16.69
C LEU A 98 9.31 0.42 15.58
N VAL A 99 8.20 0.51 14.84
CA VAL A 99 7.93 1.51 13.82
C VAL A 99 7.49 2.80 14.49
N ASP A 100 8.11 3.91 14.11
CA ASP A 100 7.68 5.24 14.52
C ASP A 100 6.53 5.72 13.64
N GLU A 101 5.33 5.81 14.21
CA GLU A 101 4.12 6.25 13.51
C GLU A 101 4.15 7.73 13.10
N THR A 102 5.12 8.52 13.54
CA THR A 102 5.29 9.88 13.02
C THR A 102 6.00 9.91 11.67
N ILE A 103 6.72 8.83 11.31
CA ILE A 103 7.53 8.74 10.08
C ILE A 103 6.94 7.73 9.10
N GLN A 104 6.38 6.62 9.60
CA GLN A 104 5.90 5.50 8.79
C GLN A 104 4.53 5.02 9.25
N PHE A 105 3.81 4.35 8.36
CA PHE A 105 2.59 3.65 8.75
C PHE A 105 2.94 2.34 9.45
N ALA A 106 2.37 2.13 10.63
CA ALA A 106 2.43 0.88 11.38
C ALA A 106 1.18 0.04 11.10
N SER A 107 1.18 -1.20 11.60
CA SER A 107 -0.02 -2.05 11.58
C SER A 107 -1.16 -1.41 12.36
N GLY A 108 -2.38 -1.47 11.82
CA GLY A 108 -3.59 -1.11 12.56
C GLY A 108 -4.03 -2.18 13.59
N ASN A 109 -3.39 -3.35 13.58
CA ASN A 109 -3.68 -4.45 14.51
C ASN A 109 -2.89 -4.31 15.81
N GLN A 110 -3.30 -5.08 16.83
CA GLN A 110 -2.59 -5.10 18.11
C GLN A 110 -1.15 -5.59 17.92
N PRO A 111 -0.14 -4.85 18.40
CA PRO A 111 1.25 -5.20 18.16
C PRO A 111 1.68 -6.45 18.94
N GLU A 112 2.51 -7.27 18.32
CA GLU A 112 3.09 -8.45 18.97
C GLU A 112 4.17 -8.03 19.97
N ILE A 113 4.09 -8.52 21.20
CA ILE A 113 4.99 -8.08 22.28
C ILE A 113 6.20 -9.00 22.38
N SER A 114 7.38 -8.48 22.01
CA SER A 114 8.65 -9.14 22.27
C SER A 114 9.14 -8.81 23.67
N LYS A 115 8.89 -9.71 24.63
CA LYS A 115 9.27 -9.53 26.06
C LYS A 115 10.78 -9.39 26.24
N ARG A 116 11.56 -10.20 25.52
CA ARG A 116 13.03 -10.24 25.57
C ARG A 116 13.68 -8.90 25.28
N HIS A 117 13.18 -8.21 24.25
CA HIS A 117 13.67 -6.91 23.80
C HIS A 117 12.90 -5.74 24.42
N ARG A 118 11.76 -6.04 25.05
CA ARG A 118 10.75 -5.07 25.48
C ARG A 118 10.30 -4.15 24.33
N ILE A 119 9.95 -4.77 23.20
CA ILE A 119 9.49 -4.08 21.99
C ILE A 119 8.08 -4.52 21.62
N ARG A 120 7.26 -3.55 21.20
CA ARG A 120 6.00 -3.80 20.51
C ARG A 120 6.28 -3.84 19.02
N ASN A 121 6.19 -5.03 18.44
CA ASN A 121 6.30 -5.25 17.02
C ASN A 121 4.99 -4.79 16.36
N ASN A 122 4.96 -3.53 15.93
CA ASN A 122 3.87 -2.90 15.19
C ASN A 122 4.13 -2.89 13.67
N LEU A 123 4.93 -3.85 13.16
CA LEU A 123 5.14 -3.99 11.72
C LEU A 123 3.84 -4.37 11.00
N PRO A 124 3.57 -3.80 9.81
CA PRO A 124 2.34 -4.06 9.03
C PRO A 124 2.26 -5.45 8.39
N GLY A 125 3.26 -6.31 8.60
CA GLY A 125 3.31 -7.65 8.02
C GLY A 125 4.29 -8.58 8.72
N THR A 126 4.64 -9.66 8.03
CA THR A 126 5.51 -10.72 8.54
C THR A 126 6.93 -10.60 7.97
N ARG A 127 7.84 -11.48 8.37
CA ARG A 127 9.21 -11.52 7.83
C ARG A 127 9.26 -11.74 6.33
N ASP A 128 8.31 -12.50 5.80
CA ASP A 128 8.23 -12.84 4.38
C ASP A 128 7.64 -11.68 3.57
N PHE A 129 6.71 -10.93 4.16
CA PHE A 129 6.10 -9.78 3.51
C PHE A 129 5.71 -8.69 4.53
N CYS A 130 6.48 -7.60 4.55
CA CYS A 130 6.24 -6.44 5.41
C CYS A 130 6.34 -5.13 4.61
N PRO A 131 5.21 -4.60 4.12
CA PRO A 131 5.20 -3.37 3.34
C PRO A 131 5.36 -2.15 4.25
N LEU A 132 6.53 -1.51 4.23
CA LEU A 132 6.76 -0.27 4.98
C LEU A 132 6.54 0.95 4.10
N ILE A 133 5.56 1.78 4.49
CA ILE A 133 5.20 3.00 3.76
C ILE A 133 5.53 4.21 4.64
N ARG A 134 6.23 5.18 4.06
CA ARG A 134 6.53 6.45 4.73
C ARG A 134 5.32 7.37 4.70
N LYS A 135 5.11 8.10 5.80
CA LYS A 135 4.13 9.18 5.84
C LYS A 135 4.64 10.36 5.04
N THR A 136 3.79 10.85 4.15
CA THR A 136 4.05 12.04 3.34
C THR A 136 2.85 12.96 3.47
N LEU A 137 3.07 14.27 3.28
CA LEU A 137 1.97 15.25 3.34
C LEU A 137 0.85 14.90 2.36
N VAL A 138 1.21 14.43 1.15
CA VAL A 138 0.26 14.00 0.13
C VAL A 138 -0.62 12.86 0.66
N LEU A 139 -0.02 11.80 1.22
CA LEU A 139 -0.78 10.68 1.78
C LEU A 139 -1.67 11.12 2.96
N GLU A 140 -1.16 11.98 3.83
CA GLU A 140 -1.93 12.49 4.96
C GLU A 140 -3.13 13.33 4.51
N GLU A 141 -2.99 14.15 3.46
CA GLU A 141 -4.08 14.91 2.86
C GLU A 141 -5.14 13.99 2.25
N TYR A 142 -4.73 12.96 1.50
CA TYR A 142 -5.66 11.96 0.97
C TYR A 142 -6.39 11.18 2.07
N MET A 143 -5.71 10.84 3.16
CA MET A 143 -6.34 10.17 4.29
C MET A 143 -7.41 11.05 4.96
N LYS A 144 -7.17 12.37 5.06
CA LYS A 144 -8.14 13.32 5.60
C LYS A 144 -9.40 13.45 4.75
N LEU A 145 -9.37 13.04 3.48
CA LEU A 145 -10.58 13.06 2.65
C LEU A 145 -11.65 12.08 3.11
N ASP A 146 -11.28 11.08 3.92
CA ASP A 146 -12.17 10.03 4.43
C ASP A 146 -13.10 9.48 3.33
N LEU A 147 -12.47 9.05 2.23
CA LEU A 147 -13.16 8.46 1.09
C LEU A 147 -14.04 7.27 1.49
N PRO A 148 -13.63 6.35 2.40
CA PRO A 148 -14.49 5.25 2.83
C PRO A 148 -15.83 5.73 3.38
N GLN A 149 -15.83 6.73 4.26
CA GLN A 149 -17.08 7.25 4.83
C GLN A 149 -17.92 7.99 3.77
N LYS A 150 -17.30 8.75 2.88
CA LYS A 150 -18.01 9.40 1.75
C LYS A 150 -18.67 8.38 0.83
N ILE A 151 -17.96 7.31 0.49
CA ILE A 151 -18.47 6.21 -0.33
C ILE A 151 -19.64 5.54 0.40
N LYS A 152 -19.49 5.22 1.68
CA LYS A 152 -20.56 4.63 2.50
C LYS A 152 -21.83 5.49 2.51
N ASN A 153 -21.68 6.81 2.61
CA ASN A 153 -22.81 7.75 2.57
C ASN A 153 -23.53 7.80 1.21
N ILE A 154 -22.79 7.61 0.11
CA ILE A 154 -23.36 7.56 -1.24
C ILE A 154 -24.06 6.21 -1.46
N ILE A 155 -23.36 5.11 -1.19
CA ILE A 155 -23.86 3.74 -1.38
C ILE A 155 -25.09 3.48 -0.51
N GLY A 156 -25.11 3.97 0.73
CA GLY A 156 -26.25 3.79 1.64
C GLY A 156 -27.58 4.39 1.15
N ARG A 157 -27.57 5.18 0.07
CA ARG A 157 -28.78 5.73 -0.56
C ARG A 157 -29.26 4.92 -1.76
N ILE A 158 -28.48 3.93 -2.21
CA ILE A 158 -28.76 3.12 -3.39
C ILE A 158 -29.37 1.80 -2.93
N HIS A 159 -30.37 1.30 -3.69
CA HIS A 159 -30.99 0.01 -3.40
C HIS A 159 -29.97 -1.14 -3.51
N PRO A 160 -29.93 -2.09 -2.57
CA PRO A 160 -28.96 -3.19 -2.57
C PRO A 160 -28.86 -3.94 -3.90
N ASP A 161 -30.00 -4.25 -4.54
CA ASP A 161 -30.02 -4.98 -5.82
C ASP A 161 -29.31 -4.24 -6.96
N VAL A 162 -29.39 -2.90 -6.98
CA VAL A 162 -28.69 -2.09 -7.98
C VAL A 162 -27.19 -2.12 -7.73
N MET A 163 -26.78 -2.10 -6.45
CA MET A 163 -25.38 -2.23 -6.07
C MET A 163 -24.82 -3.60 -6.44
N ALA A 164 -25.54 -4.69 -6.17
CA ALA A 164 -25.13 -6.05 -6.51
C ALA A 164 -24.91 -6.22 -8.02
N ARG A 165 -25.86 -5.76 -8.84
CA ARG A 165 -25.73 -5.80 -10.31
C ARG A 165 -24.56 -4.94 -10.80
N THR A 166 -24.36 -3.76 -10.21
CA THR A 166 -23.25 -2.88 -10.56
C THR A 166 -21.90 -3.51 -10.20
N ALA A 167 -21.80 -4.14 -9.02
CA ALA A 167 -20.59 -4.85 -8.59
C ALA A 167 -20.26 -6.00 -9.55
N ALA A 168 -21.25 -6.83 -9.89
CA ALA A 168 -21.07 -7.93 -10.84
C ALA A 168 -20.66 -7.43 -12.24
N PHE A 169 -21.26 -6.34 -12.72
CA PHE A 169 -20.88 -5.73 -13.99
C PHE A 169 -19.46 -5.15 -13.98
N LEU A 170 -19.06 -4.48 -12.88
CA LEU A 170 -17.70 -3.95 -12.71
C LEU A 170 -16.66 -5.07 -12.66
N LEU A 171 -16.92 -6.16 -11.93
CA LEU A 171 -16.05 -7.33 -11.86
C LEU A 171 -15.88 -8.00 -13.23
N LEU A 172 -16.98 -8.12 -13.98
CA LEU A 172 -16.96 -8.64 -15.35
C LEU A 172 -16.10 -7.79 -16.29
N LYS A 173 -16.24 -6.46 -16.20
CA LYS A 173 -15.44 -5.49 -16.99
C LYS A 173 -13.97 -5.59 -16.63
N ASP A 174 -13.64 -5.68 -15.34
CA ASP A 174 -12.26 -5.77 -14.85
C ASP A 174 -11.58 -7.08 -15.28
N SER A 175 -12.32 -8.20 -15.21
CA SER A 175 -11.86 -9.50 -15.70
C SER A 175 -11.54 -9.45 -17.19
N LYS A 176 -12.46 -8.92 -18.02
CA LYS A 176 -12.24 -8.78 -19.48
C LYS A 176 -11.05 -7.87 -19.81
N ALA A 177 -10.85 -6.80 -19.04
CA ALA A 177 -9.71 -5.90 -19.20
C ALA A 177 -8.39 -6.61 -18.85
N SER A 178 -8.37 -7.41 -17.78
CA SER A 178 -7.20 -8.20 -17.37
C SER A 178 -6.78 -9.20 -18.46
N TYR A 179 -7.73 -9.98 -19.00
CA TYR A 179 -7.46 -10.89 -20.13
C TYR A 179 -6.92 -10.14 -21.37
N ALA A 180 -7.45 -8.95 -21.66
CA ALA A 180 -7.00 -8.15 -22.79
C ALA A 180 -5.57 -7.62 -22.62
N ILE A 181 -5.14 -7.33 -21.38
CA ILE A 181 -3.76 -6.92 -21.06
C ILE A 181 -2.80 -8.10 -21.25
N GLU A 182 -3.21 -9.31 -20.89
CA GLU A 182 -2.40 -10.53 -21.06
C GLU A 182 -2.43 -11.11 -22.49
N GLY A 183 -3.21 -10.51 -23.40
CA GLY A 183 -3.32 -10.94 -24.80
C GLY A 183 -4.16 -12.22 -24.98
N GLU A 184 -4.86 -12.64 -23.93
CA GLU A 184 -5.71 -13.82 -23.92
C GLU A 184 -7.16 -13.46 -24.25
N ARG A 185 -7.90 -14.42 -24.82
CA ARG A 185 -9.35 -14.28 -25.00
C ARG A 185 -10.04 -14.98 -23.83
N PRO A 186 -10.92 -14.30 -23.08
CA PRO A 186 -11.63 -14.94 -22.00
C PRO A 186 -12.45 -16.12 -22.55
N PRO A 187 -12.38 -17.31 -21.92
CA PRO A 187 -13.18 -18.45 -22.33
C PRO A 187 -14.67 -18.11 -22.26
N GLN A 188 -15.44 -18.56 -23.26
CA GLN A 188 -16.85 -18.18 -23.45
C GLN A 188 -17.79 -18.76 -22.39
N LYS A 189 -17.29 -19.64 -21.51
CA LYS A 189 -18.05 -20.31 -20.44
C LYS A 189 -17.56 -19.82 -19.08
N ASN A 190 -18.52 -19.52 -18.21
CA ASN A 190 -18.40 -19.19 -16.77
C ASN A 190 -18.61 -17.72 -16.39
N TYR A 191 -19.37 -16.96 -17.17
CA TYR A 191 -19.87 -15.64 -16.72
C TYR A 191 -20.88 -15.73 -15.56
N GLY A 192 -21.54 -16.88 -15.38
CA GLY A 192 -22.46 -17.14 -14.25
C GLY A 192 -21.74 -17.33 -12.92
N GLU A 193 -20.62 -18.06 -12.89
CA GLU A 193 -19.82 -18.29 -11.67
C GLU A 193 -19.18 -16.98 -11.15
N LEU A 194 -18.67 -16.14 -12.05
CA LEU A 194 -18.19 -14.79 -11.71
C LEU A 194 -19.30 -13.89 -11.14
N PHE A 195 -20.56 -14.17 -11.50
CA PHE A 195 -21.72 -13.45 -10.98
C PHE A 195 -22.09 -13.91 -9.58
N GLU A 196 -22.04 -15.22 -9.30
CA GLU A 196 -22.24 -15.77 -7.96
C GLU A 196 -21.16 -15.24 -7.00
N ASP A 197 -19.88 -15.24 -7.42
CA ASP A 197 -18.79 -14.64 -6.64
C ASP A 197 -19.00 -13.15 -6.39
N GLY A 198 -19.41 -12.38 -7.41
CA GLY A 198 -19.65 -10.93 -7.29
C GLY A 198 -20.85 -10.58 -6.39
N VAL A 199 -21.89 -11.42 -6.39
CA VAL A 199 -23.10 -11.27 -5.57
C VAL A 199 -22.82 -11.66 -4.11
N GLU A 200 -21.99 -12.68 -3.87
CA GLU A 200 -21.51 -13.07 -2.54
C GLU A 200 -20.61 -11.98 -1.94
N ILE A 201 -19.67 -11.42 -2.71
CA ILE A 201 -18.80 -10.31 -2.29
C ILE A 201 -19.62 -9.04 -1.97
N ALA A 202 -20.73 -8.81 -2.68
CA ALA A 202 -21.63 -7.69 -2.42
C ALA A 202 -22.56 -7.90 -1.21
N GLY A 203 -22.64 -9.12 -0.66
CA GLY A 203 -23.48 -9.44 0.50
C GLY A 203 -24.99 -9.33 0.25
N VAL A 204 -25.43 -9.41 -1.00
CA VAL A 204 -26.84 -9.27 -1.38
C VAL A 204 -27.36 -10.63 -1.86
N GLY A 205 -28.15 -11.32 -1.04
CA GLY A 205 -28.85 -12.53 -1.47
C GLY A 205 -29.91 -12.20 -2.52
N LEU A 206 -29.58 -12.38 -3.81
CA LEU A 206 -30.54 -12.28 -4.91
C LEU A 206 -31.00 -13.68 -5.32
N SER A 207 -32.31 -13.89 -5.34
CA SER A 207 -32.95 -15.20 -5.48
C SER A 207 -33.18 -15.68 -6.91
N ASP A 208 -32.80 -14.94 -7.97
CA ASP A 208 -33.09 -15.38 -9.35
C ASP A 208 -32.03 -14.94 -10.38
N PRO A 209 -31.20 -15.87 -10.91
CA PRO A 209 -30.18 -15.59 -11.93
C PRO A 209 -30.72 -15.44 -13.37
N VAL A 210 -32.03 -15.56 -13.59
CA VAL A 210 -32.61 -15.73 -14.94
C VAL A 210 -32.94 -14.41 -15.65
N GLN A 211 -33.05 -13.28 -14.95
CA GLN A 211 -33.52 -12.02 -15.56
C GLN A 211 -32.44 -11.19 -16.30
N LEU A 212 -31.18 -11.63 -16.37
CA LEU A 212 -30.08 -10.84 -16.97
C LEU A 212 -29.64 -11.29 -18.36
N PHE A 213 -30.03 -12.49 -18.81
CA PHE A 213 -29.74 -12.92 -20.19
C PHE A 213 -30.48 -12.06 -21.22
N GLU A 214 -31.67 -11.53 -20.87
CA GLU A 214 -32.39 -10.57 -21.71
C GLU A 214 -31.73 -9.18 -21.76
N VAL A 215 -30.95 -8.80 -20.76
CA VAL A 215 -30.29 -7.47 -20.72
C VAL A 215 -29.01 -7.46 -21.54
N SER A 216 -28.24 -8.57 -21.57
CA SER A 216 -27.04 -8.66 -22.42
C SER A 216 -27.36 -8.71 -23.92
N ASP A 217 -28.48 -9.32 -24.29
CA ASP A 217 -28.96 -9.30 -25.68
C ASP A 217 -29.49 -7.92 -26.06
N GLN A 218 -30.12 -7.19 -25.12
CA GLN A 218 -30.54 -5.81 -25.34
C GLN A 218 -29.37 -4.81 -25.42
N GLU A 219 -28.27 -5.01 -24.68
CA GLU A 219 -27.07 -4.15 -24.78
C GLU A 219 -26.33 -4.30 -26.11
N MET A 220 -26.30 -5.50 -26.70
CA MET A 220 -25.76 -5.71 -28.05
C MET A 220 -26.57 -4.93 -29.12
N ASP A 221 -27.88 -4.75 -28.90
CA ASP A 221 -28.73 -3.90 -29.74
C ASP A 221 -28.54 -2.40 -29.49
N VAL A 222 -28.24 -1.97 -28.27
CA VAL A 222 -27.94 -0.55 -27.95
C VAL A 222 -26.59 -0.11 -28.54
N GLU A 223 -25.59 -0.99 -28.52
CA GLU A 223 -24.26 -0.72 -29.09
C GLU A 223 -24.30 -0.75 -30.64
N LYS A 224 -25.10 -1.65 -31.24
CA LYS A 224 -25.43 -1.61 -32.68
C LYS A 224 -26.27 -0.40 -33.08
N ALA A 225 -27.23 0.02 -32.25
CA ALA A 225 -28.04 1.22 -32.50
C ALA A 225 -27.18 2.50 -32.42
N ARG A 226 -26.24 2.59 -31.47
CA ARG A 226 -25.25 3.67 -31.38
C ARG A 226 -24.33 3.71 -32.61
N ALA A 227 -23.86 2.55 -33.08
CA ALA A 227 -23.05 2.48 -34.29
C ALA A 227 -23.83 2.95 -35.55
N ARG A 228 -25.11 2.56 -35.67
CA ARG A 228 -25.96 2.92 -36.82
C ARG A 228 -26.40 4.39 -36.83
N ILE A 229 -26.60 4.99 -35.65
CA ILE A 229 -26.87 6.45 -35.50
C ILE A 229 -25.63 7.28 -35.84
N CYS A 230 -24.42 6.78 -35.54
CA CYS A 230 -23.16 7.44 -35.93
C CYS A 230 -22.88 7.35 -37.45
N GLU A 231 -23.31 6.28 -38.12
CA GLU A 231 -23.21 6.17 -39.59
C GLU A 231 -24.23 7.06 -40.32
N LEU A 232 -25.47 7.16 -39.83
CA LEU A 232 -26.51 8.01 -40.43
C LEU A 232 -26.22 9.51 -40.31
N ARG A 233 -25.40 9.95 -39.34
CA ARG A 233 -25.00 11.36 -39.18
C ARG A 233 -23.86 11.81 -40.11
N LYS A 234 -23.28 10.92 -40.92
CA LYS A 234 -22.22 11.27 -41.88
C LYS A 234 -22.74 11.65 -43.28
N VAL A 235 -24.07 11.62 -43.52
CA VAL A 235 -24.64 11.80 -44.87
C VAL A 235 -25.15 13.22 -45.15
N ASP A 236 -25.41 14.07 -44.14
CA ASP A 236 -26.02 15.40 -44.35
C ASP A 236 -25.17 16.58 -43.84
N LEU A 237 -23.99 16.80 -44.43
CA LEU A 237 -23.30 18.08 -44.32
C LEU A 237 -22.98 18.60 -45.74
N PRO A 238 -23.54 19.75 -46.17
CA PRO A 238 -23.23 20.31 -47.48
C PRO A 238 -21.76 20.75 -47.56
N PRO A 239 -21.13 20.69 -48.76
CA PRO A 239 -19.71 20.99 -48.91
C PRO A 239 -19.41 22.46 -48.57
N ARG A 240 -18.47 22.68 -47.64
CA ARG A 240 -17.89 24.00 -47.40
C ARG A 240 -17.10 24.43 -48.65
N ILE A 241 -17.55 25.52 -49.27
CA ILE A 241 -16.84 26.25 -50.31
C ILE A 241 -15.55 26.80 -49.71
N ILE A 242 -14.40 26.37 -50.25
CA ILE A 242 -13.11 27.02 -50.00
C ILE A 242 -12.96 28.10 -51.07
N GLN A 243 -13.07 29.37 -50.68
CA GLN A 243 -12.55 30.49 -51.45
C GLN A 243 -11.30 31.02 -50.75
N GLY A 244 -10.19 31.07 -51.49
CA GLY A 244 -8.94 31.70 -51.08
C GLY A 244 -8.82 33.15 -51.54
N GLN A 245 -7.65 33.72 -51.20
CA GLN A 245 -7.13 35.07 -51.50
C GLN A 245 -7.78 36.18 -50.65
N VAL A 246 -7.07 37.09 -49.99
CA VAL A 246 -5.70 37.65 -50.12
C VAL A 246 -5.10 37.85 -48.73
#